data_AF-A0A3C1RC60-F1
#
_entry.id   AF-A0A3C1RC60-F1
#
_cell.length_a   1.000
_cell.length_b   1.000
_cell.length_c   1.000
_cell.angle_alpha   90.00
_cell.angle_beta   90.00
_cell.angle_gamma   90.00
#
_symmetry.space_group_name_H-M   'P 1'
#
loop_
_entity.id
_entity.type
_entity.pdbx_description
1 polymer ?
#
loop_
_entity_poly.entity_id
_entity_poly.type
_entity_poly.pdbx_seq_one_letter_code
_entity_poly.pdbx_strand_id
1 'polypeptide(L)'
;MKSKILIIIAIVFCNNAYSQTYKALNNVEIGTGFILIRSTKVKDCSQTINKGATIKKTTTFKNTSTDNEETYSISEEKKVSDNEEIKVDKLITSKLESFKGKANLYIDEKDKSIIHINYWLNNFYELKSGTKINIIERKLGCDEKYSETSKITTLNEDTKYNLWRCEVSEISTNPSFYINSNKVIEVYKTNSTDIDYYLVNKYDKDADYTIQLNNRDYLSLKETELEFGPITIPIKFRPSFTKNNIKIQQDFSSDLNLGIFGGYKIGKYRARYERGIGFTQLPTSFSCTIGGILGLSSTNLDKNNTTVGDNPITTESKQSIGVISPGIGIMFSIYNFQIGLFTGFDIGIGTNSKNWNYNNRNWLGLGLAYNLNNFWKK
;
A
#
# COMPACT_ATOMS: atom_id res chain seq x y z
N MET A 1 -5.76 -24.52 -22.20
CA MET A 1 -5.53 -23.71 -20.97
C MET A 1 -4.08 -23.69 -20.47
N LYS A 2 -3.28 -24.77 -20.59
CA LYS A 2 -1.92 -24.83 -20.02
C LYS A 2 -0.87 -23.89 -20.66
N SER A 3 -1.01 -23.55 -21.95
CA SER A 3 -0.05 -22.66 -22.65
C SER A 3 -0.22 -21.16 -22.33
N LYS A 4 -1.45 -20.70 -22.05
CA LYS A 4 -1.71 -19.27 -21.76
C LYS A 4 -1.18 -18.86 -20.38
N ILE A 5 -1.17 -19.77 -19.40
CA ILE A 5 -0.62 -19.52 -18.05
C ILE A 5 0.91 -19.38 -18.09
N LEU A 6 1.60 -20.20 -18.90
CA LEU A 6 3.06 -20.12 -19.04
C LEU A 6 3.52 -18.79 -19.68
N ILE A 7 2.75 -18.28 -20.64
CA ILE A 7 3.03 -17.02 -21.33
C ILE A 7 2.83 -15.82 -20.39
N ILE A 8 1.80 -15.83 -19.53
CA ILE A 8 1.59 -14.77 -18.52
C ILE A 8 2.74 -14.76 -17.51
N ILE A 9 3.21 -15.94 -17.05
CA ILE A 9 4.37 -16.05 -16.15
C ILE A 9 5.62 -15.51 -16.86
N ALA A 10 5.89 -15.89 -18.11
CA ALA A 10 7.05 -15.43 -18.86
C ALA A 10 7.03 -13.91 -19.15
N ILE A 11 5.87 -13.32 -19.46
CA ILE A 11 5.74 -11.87 -19.72
C ILE A 11 5.96 -11.05 -18.45
N VAL A 12 5.57 -11.57 -17.27
CA VAL A 12 5.88 -10.94 -15.97
C VAL A 12 7.38 -10.95 -15.67
N PHE A 13 8.12 -11.95 -16.16
CA PHE A 13 9.58 -12.00 -16.00
C PHE A 13 10.33 -11.14 -17.03
N CYS A 14 9.90 -11.06 -18.30
CA CYS A 14 10.76 -10.46 -19.32
C CYS A 14 10.87 -8.93 -19.30
N ASN A 15 9.96 -8.20 -18.64
CA ASN A 15 9.94 -6.73 -18.77
C ASN A 15 10.58 -5.93 -17.61
N ASN A 16 11.00 -6.55 -16.49
CA ASN A 16 11.74 -5.86 -15.41
C ASN A 16 12.63 -6.81 -14.55
N ALA A 17 13.21 -7.87 -15.14
CA ALA A 17 13.95 -8.93 -14.42
C ALA A 17 15.39 -8.58 -14.02
N TYR A 18 15.54 -7.55 -13.20
CA TYR A 18 16.70 -7.47 -12.30
C TYR A 18 16.20 -7.56 -10.88
N SER A 19 16.16 -8.78 -10.32
CA SER A 19 16.22 -9.14 -8.90
C SER A 19 15.60 -8.18 -7.86
N GLN A 20 14.49 -7.52 -8.19
CA GLN A 20 13.91 -6.46 -7.36
C GLN A 20 12.69 -6.98 -6.62
N THR A 21 12.65 -6.65 -5.34
CA THR A 21 11.46 -6.77 -4.52
C THR A 21 10.47 -5.69 -4.91
N TYR A 22 9.26 -6.08 -5.26
CA TYR A 22 8.16 -5.18 -5.56
C TYR A 22 7.27 -5.00 -4.34
N LYS A 23 6.74 -3.79 -4.20
CA LYS A 23 5.82 -3.38 -3.14
C LYS A 23 4.50 -3.01 -3.78
N ALA A 24 3.44 -3.73 -3.43
CA ALA A 24 2.08 -3.39 -3.83
C ALA A 24 1.33 -2.83 -2.62
N LEU A 25 0.72 -1.64 -2.79
CA LEU A 25 -0.16 -0.98 -1.82
C LEU A 25 0.51 -0.74 -0.44
N ASN A 26 1.04 0.46 -0.24
CA ASN A 26 1.67 0.85 1.02
C ASN A 26 0.66 1.46 1.98
N ASN A 27 0.27 0.72 3.02
CA ASN A 27 -0.58 1.24 4.08
C ASN A 27 0.26 1.68 5.27
N VAL A 28 0.39 2.98 5.47
CA VAL A 28 0.97 3.55 6.69
C VAL A 28 -0.13 3.88 7.70
N GLU A 29 0.18 3.72 8.99
CA GLU A 29 -0.67 4.18 10.08
C GLU A 29 -0.17 5.54 10.57
N ILE A 30 -0.95 6.59 10.31
CA ILE A 30 -0.73 7.93 10.84
C ILE A 30 -1.17 7.93 12.31
N GLY A 31 -0.22 8.19 13.22
CA GLY A 31 -0.47 8.30 14.64
C GLY A 31 -1.00 9.66 15.06
N THR A 32 -1.18 9.87 16.38
CA THR A 32 -1.43 11.19 16.96
C THR A 32 -0.12 11.98 17.09
N GLY A 33 -0.22 13.30 17.28
CA GLY A 33 0.93 14.18 17.47
C GLY A 33 1.54 14.78 16.20
N PHE A 34 1.03 14.41 15.02
CA PHE A 34 1.37 15.09 13.77
C PHE A 34 0.40 16.25 13.52
N ILE A 35 0.95 17.38 13.06
CA ILE A 35 0.17 18.49 12.52
C ILE A 35 0.05 18.24 11.02
N LEU A 36 -1.16 17.96 10.56
CA LEU A 36 -1.44 17.84 9.12
C LEU A 36 -1.90 19.18 8.59
N ILE A 37 -1.51 19.49 7.35
CA ILE A 37 -2.04 20.62 6.61
C ILE A 37 -3.09 20.07 5.65
N ARG A 38 -4.36 20.41 5.90
CA ARG A 38 -5.47 20.13 4.99
C ARG A 38 -5.66 21.32 4.07
N SER A 39 -5.55 21.11 2.77
CA SER A 39 -5.74 22.12 1.74
C SER A 39 -6.98 21.81 0.92
N THR A 40 -7.93 22.74 0.84
CA THR A 40 -9.17 22.58 0.08
C THR A 40 -9.27 23.69 -0.95
N LYS A 41 -9.52 23.32 -2.20
CA LYS A 41 -9.69 24.26 -3.29
C LYS A 41 -11.14 24.72 -3.35
N VAL A 42 -11.40 25.97 -2.98
CA VAL A 42 -12.72 26.61 -3.09
C VAL A 42 -12.78 27.36 -4.41
N LYS A 43 -13.79 27.04 -5.23
CA LYS A 43 -13.97 27.63 -6.55
C LYS A 43 -14.68 28.97 -6.49
N ASP A 44 -14.42 29.80 -7.51
CA ASP A 44 -15.18 31.02 -7.79
C ASP A 44 -15.20 32.03 -6.62
N CYS A 45 -14.08 32.17 -5.93
CA CYS A 45 -13.92 33.18 -4.90
C CYS A 45 -13.79 34.57 -5.50
N SER A 46 -14.65 35.47 -5.04
CA SER A 46 -14.59 36.89 -5.35
C SER A 46 -13.30 37.50 -4.84
N GLN A 47 -12.52 38.10 -5.72
CA GLN A 47 -11.36 38.91 -5.37
C GLN A 47 -11.47 40.27 -6.06
N THR A 48 -11.43 41.33 -5.27
CA THR A 48 -11.37 42.69 -5.80
C THR A 48 -9.94 42.99 -6.26
N ILE A 49 -9.80 43.31 -7.54
CA ILE A 49 -8.56 43.78 -8.13
C ILE A 49 -8.63 45.30 -8.22
N ASN A 50 -7.70 45.96 -7.54
CA ASN A 50 -7.67 47.41 -7.50
C ASN A 50 -7.29 48.01 -8.86
N LYS A 51 -7.85 49.18 -9.14
CA LYS A 51 -7.48 50.01 -10.29
C LYS A 51 -5.96 50.13 -10.43
N GLY A 52 -5.48 49.96 -11.66
CA GLY A 52 -4.07 50.06 -12.02
C GLY A 52 -3.28 48.75 -11.91
N ALA A 53 -3.83 47.70 -11.29
CA ALA A 53 -3.21 46.37 -11.29
C ALA A 53 -3.24 45.74 -12.69
N THR A 54 -2.29 44.84 -12.96
CA THR A 54 -2.23 44.07 -14.21
C THR A 54 -2.63 42.62 -13.92
N ILE A 55 -3.65 42.13 -14.63
CA ILE A 55 -4.08 40.74 -14.60
C ILE A 55 -3.42 40.03 -15.79
N LYS A 56 -2.71 38.93 -15.53
CA LYS A 56 -2.20 38.02 -16.56
C LYS A 56 -3.05 36.75 -16.57
N LYS A 57 -3.76 36.51 -17.65
CA LYS A 57 -4.54 35.28 -17.86
C LYS A 57 -3.75 34.38 -18.81
N THR A 58 -3.28 33.25 -18.31
CA THR A 58 -2.65 32.21 -19.14
C THR A 58 -3.64 31.08 -19.38
N THR A 59 -3.94 30.80 -20.65
CA THR A 59 -4.77 29.67 -21.08
C THR A 59 -3.89 28.63 -21.74
N THR A 60 -3.89 27.42 -21.21
CA THR A 60 -3.09 26.31 -21.72
C THR A 60 -3.97 25.31 -22.47
N PHE A 61 -3.61 25.00 -23.71
CA PHE A 61 -4.26 24.02 -24.57
C PHE A 61 -3.35 22.81 -24.70
N LYS A 62 -3.89 21.62 -24.47
CA LYS A 62 -3.18 20.35 -24.66
C LYS A 62 -3.75 19.65 -25.90
N ASN A 63 -2.93 19.42 -26.90
CA ASN A 63 -3.29 18.66 -28.09
C ASN A 63 -2.85 17.20 -27.90
N THR A 64 -3.82 16.29 -27.83
CA THR A 64 -3.60 14.83 -27.68
C THR A 64 -3.88 14.07 -28.98
N SER A 65 -3.92 14.75 -30.13
CA SER A 65 -4.27 14.17 -31.44
C SER A 65 -3.15 13.33 -32.08
N THR A 66 -1.96 13.29 -31.49
CA THR A 66 -0.79 12.56 -32.01
C THR A 66 -0.09 11.82 -30.87
N ASP A 67 0.70 10.79 -31.17
CA ASP A 67 1.56 10.09 -30.19
C ASP A 67 2.52 11.03 -29.41
N ASN A 68 2.60 12.30 -29.80
CA ASN A 68 3.26 13.38 -29.07
C ASN A 68 2.20 14.33 -28.46
N GLU A 69 2.24 14.49 -27.14
CA GLU A 69 1.45 15.50 -26.42
C GLU A 69 2.07 16.89 -26.61
N GLU A 70 1.39 17.78 -27.33
CA GLU A 70 1.82 19.18 -27.47
C GLU A 70 1.02 20.08 -26.53
N THR A 71 1.71 21.02 -25.87
CA THR A 71 1.08 21.97 -24.94
C THR A 71 1.35 23.41 -25.40
N TYR A 72 0.29 24.15 -25.73
CA TYR A 72 0.33 25.55 -26.14
C TYR A 72 -0.18 26.43 -25.00
N SER A 73 0.50 27.54 -24.68
CA SER A 73 0.01 28.49 -23.66
C SER A 73 -0.11 29.90 -24.24
N ILE A 74 -1.33 30.44 -24.24
CA ILE A 74 -1.63 31.83 -24.65
C ILE A 74 -1.75 32.66 -23.38
N SER A 75 -0.98 33.74 -23.27
CA SER A 75 -1.06 34.67 -22.13
C SER A 75 -1.55 36.04 -22.58
N GLU A 76 -2.63 36.50 -21.95
CA GLU A 76 -3.18 37.84 -22.15
C GLU A 76 -2.94 38.69 -20.90
N GLU A 77 -2.52 39.94 -21.08
CA GLU A 77 -2.33 40.89 -19.99
C GLU A 77 -3.33 42.04 -20.13
N LYS A 78 -4.08 42.32 -19.06
CA LYS A 78 -5.07 43.39 -18.97
C LYS A 78 -4.73 44.30 -17.79
N LYS A 79 -4.57 45.60 -18.04
CA LYS A 79 -4.49 46.59 -16.96
C LYS A 79 -5.90 47.00 -16.54
N VAL A 80 -6.17 46.91 -15.25
CA VAL A 80 -7.50 47.13 -14.67
C VAL A 80 -7.79 48.62 -14.59
N SER A 81 -8.80 49.09 -15.33
CA SER A 81 -9.12 50.52 -15.48
C SER A 81 -9.85 51.11 -14.27
N ASP A 82 -10.67 50.31 -13.58
CA ASP A 82 -11.39 50.61 -12.34
C ASP A 82 -11.45 49.32 -11.49
N ASN A 83 -11.76 49.42 -10.20
CA ASN A 83 -11.83 48.24 -9.33
C ASN A 83 -12.76 47.16 -9.96
N GLU A 84 -12.21 45.98 -10.22
CA GLU A 84 -12.91 44.88 -10.89
C GLU A 84 -12.97 43.68 -9.95
N GLU A 85 -14.12 43.03 -9.85
CA GLU A 85 -14.27 41.78 -9.10
C GLU A 85 -14.06 40.60 -10.04
N ILE A 86 -13.04 39.78 -9.76
CA ILE A 86 -12.79 38.55 -10.50
C ILE A 86 -13.12 37.32 -9.66
N LYS A 87 -13.42 36.21 -10.34
CA LYS A 87 -13.63 34.90 -9.71
C LYS A 87 -12.34 34.09 -9.86
N VAL A 88 -11.77 33.70 -8.73
CA VAL A 88 -10.54 32.89 -8.68
C VAL A 88 -10.74 31.71 -7.75
N ASP A 89 -10.06 30.60 -8.04
CA ASP A 89 -10.02 29.50 -7.09
C ASP A 89 -9.08 29.87 -5.94
N LYS A 90 -9.56 29.75 -4.69
CA LYS A 90 -8.76 29.99 -3.48
C LYS A 90 -8.39 28.64 -2.85
N LEU A 91 -7.09 28.44 -2.58
CA LEU A 91 -6.64 27.32 -1.76
C LEU A 91 -6.73 27.72 -0.29
N ILE A 92 -7.64 27.11 0.45
CA ILE A 92 -7.80 27.34 1.88
C ILE A 92 -7.05 26.22 2.61
N THR A 93 -6.19 26.60 3.55
CA THR A 93 -5.41 25.64 4.35
C THR A 93 -5.86 25.68 5.80
N SER A 94 -5.88 24.51 6.43
CA SER A 94 -6.24 24.35 7.84
C SER A 94 -5.29 23.35 8.48
N LYS A 95 -4.90 23.61 9.73
CA LYS A 95 -4.10 22.65 10.51
C LYS A 95 -5.03 21.68 11.21
N LEU A 96 -4.77 20.39 11.06
CA LEU A 96 -5.49 19.33 11.75
C LEU A 96 -4.56 18.68 12.78
N GLU A 97 -4.98 18.73 14.04
CA GLU A 97 -4.30 18.05 15.14
C GLU A 97 -4.89 16.65 15.35
N SER A 98 -4.05 15.71 15.79
CA SER A 98 -4.48 14.38 16.27
C SER A 98 -5.29 13.56 15.27
N PHE A 99 -4.87 13.57 14.01
CA PHE A 99 -5.60 12.96 12.92
C PHE A 99 -5.07 11.54 12.60
N LYS A 100 -5.59 10.54 13.34
CA LYS A 100 -5.20 9.13 13.18
C LYS A 100 -5.87 8.45 12.00
N GLY A 101 -5.17 7.58 11.27
CA GLY A 101 -5.76 6.79 10.19
C GLY A 101 -4.77 5.97 9.39
N LYS A 102 -5.28 4.98 8.64
CA LYS A 102 -4.48 4.31 7.60
C LYS A 102 -4.48 5.17 6.34
N ALA A 103 -3.33 5.32 5.70
CA ALA A 103 -3.18 6.09 4.48
C ALA A 103 -2.09 5.50 3.56
N ASN A 104 -2.08 5.94 2.31
CA ASN A 104 -0.90 5.86 1.46
C ASN A 104 -0.15 7.19 1.53
N LEU A 105 1.18 7.15 1.35
CA LEU A 105 2.00 8.36 1.25
C LEU A 105 2.65 8.44 -0.12
N TYR A 106 2.80 9.65 -0.63
CA TYR A 106 3.67 9.94 -1.75
C TYR A 106 4.35 11.30 -1.56
N ILE A 107 5.56 11.44 -2.08
CA ILE A 107 6.30 12.71 -2.09
C ILE A 107 5.86 13.49 -3.33
N ASP A 108 5.58 14.78 -3.18
CA ASP A 108 5.23 15.63 -4.33
C ASP A 108 6.37 15.66 -5.35
N GLU A 109 6.03 15.53 -6.64
CA GLU A 109 7.00 15.44 -7.72
C GLU A 109 7.70 16.79 -7.99
N LYS A 110 7.00 17.91 -7.78
CA LYS A 110 7.49 19.27 -8.04
C LYS A 110 8.17 19.85 -6.80
N ASP A 111 7.56 19.66 -5.64
CA ASP A 111 8.07 20.10 -4.35
C ASP A 111 8.36 18.91 -3.45
N LYS A 112 9.57 18.37 -3.59
CA LYS A 112 10.03 17.26 -2.76
C LYS A 112 10.03 17.55 -1.26
N SER A 113 9.71 18.77 -0.78
CA SER A 113 9.51 19.09 0.63
C SER A 113 8.11 18.77 1.17
N ILE A 114 7.23 18.22 0.35
CA ILE A 114 5.84 17.90 0.70
C ILE A 114 5.63 16.39 0.60
N ILE A 115 5.06 15.80 1.65
CA ILE A 115 4.48 14.45 1.61
C ILE A 115 2.97 14.61 1.61
N HIS A 116 2.33 14.06 0.59
CA HIS A 116 0.89 13.91 0.53
C HIS A 116 0.44 12.65 1.26
N ILE A 117 -0.72 12.76 1.91
CA ILE A 117 -1.37 11.68 2.63
C ILE A 117 -2.71 11.38 1.97
N ASN A 118 -2.84 10.15 1.47
CA ASN A 118 -4.05 9.67 0.85
C ASN A 118 -4.77 8.68 1.78
N TYR A 119 -5.82 9.14 2.44
CA TYR A 119 -6.63 8.37 3.41
C TYR A 119 -7.74 7.50 2.79
N TRP A 120 -7.68 7.15 1.51
CA TRP A 120 -8.78 6.49 0.76
C TRP A 120 -9.11 5.03 1.19
N LEU A 121 -8.86 4.67 2.44
CA LEU A 121 -9.03 3.33 3.00
C LEU A 121 -10.24 3.23 3.97
N ASN A 122 -11.20 4.16 3.89
CA ASN A 122 -12.40 4.08 4.72
C ASN A 122 -13.27 2.88 4.36
N ASN A 123 -13.73 2.16 5.38
CA ASN A 123 -14.72 1.12 5.23
C ASN A 123 -16.10 1.74 4.96
N PHE A 124 -16.94 1.01 4.22
CA PHE A 124 -18.35 1.35 4.10
C PHE A 124 -19.08 1.03 5.40
N TYR A 125 -19.95 1.92 5.83
CA TYR A 125 -20.91 1.69 6.90
C TYR A 125 -22.31 1.58 6.32
N GLU A 126 -23.00 0.50 6.62
CA GLU A 126 -24.35 0.23 6.11
C GLU A 126 -25.39 0.60 7.16
N LEU A 127 -26.29 1.53 6.79
CA LEU A 127 -27.46 1.87 7.58
C LEU A 127 -28.66 1.08 7.06
N LYS A 128 -29.46 0.54 7.97
CA LYS A 128 -30.64 -0.25 7.62
C LYS A 128 -31.82 0.63 7.23
N SER A 129 -32.70 0.10 6.38
CA SER A 129 -34.01 0.71 6.11
C SER A 129 -34.77 1.00 7.41
N GLY A 130 -35.55 2.08 7.42
CA GLY A 130 -36.26 2.59 8.58
C GLY A 130 -35.40 3.42 9.54
N THR A 131 -34.08 3.50 9.35
CA THR A 131 -33.21 4.35 10.19
C THR A 131 -33.50 5.83 9.93
N LYS A 132 -33.83 6.59 10.97
CA LYS A 132 -33.95 8.05 10.92
C LYS A 132 -32.56 8.67 11.00
N ILE A 133 -32.27 9.58 10.09
CA ILE A 133 -30.99 10.28 10.01
C ILE A 133 -31.18 11.78 9.76
N ASN A 134 -30.21 12.60 10.19
CA ASN A 134 -30.07 14.00 9.79
C ASN A 134 -28.78 14.14 8.97
N ILE A 135 -28.91 14.44 7.68
CA ILE A 135 -27.77 14.67 6.80
C ILE A 135 -27.42 16.15 6.83
N ILE A 136 -26.25 16.46 7.36
CA ILE A 136 -25.68 17.81 7.43
C ILE A 136 -24.60 17.90 6.36
N GLU A 137 -24.82 18.75 5.36
CA GLU A 137 -23.83 19.07 4.32
C GLU A 137 -23.24 20.43 4.61
N ARG A 138 -21.91 20.51 4.60
CA ARG A 138 -21.16 21.74 4.87
C ARG A 138 -20.35 22.13 3.66
N LYS A 139 -20.51 23.37 3.21
CA LYS A 139 -19.75 23.94 2.10
C LYS A 139 -18.79 25.00 2.62
N LEU A 140 -17.50 24.78 2.38
CA LEU A 140 -16.46 25.75 2.73
C LEU A 140 -16.55 26.97 1.80
N GLY A 141 -16.76 28.15 2.37
CA GLY A 141 -16.79 29.43 1.71
C GLY A 141 -15.41 30.05 1.55
N CYS A 142 -15.31 31.09 0.73
CA CYS A 142 -14.08 31.82 0.46
C CYS A 142 -13.56 32.63 1.66
N ASP A 143 -14.45 32.90 2.61
CA ASP A 143 -14.20 33.53 3.92
C ASP A 143 -13.74 32.52 5.00
N GLU A 144 -13.44 31.28 4.59
CA GLU A 144 -12.95 30.21 5.46
C GLU A 144 -13.99 29.71 6.47
N LYS A 145 -15.26 30.07 6.28
CA LYS A 145 -16.39 29.59 7.08
C LYS A 145 -17.17 28.55 6.32
N TYR A 146 -17.77 27.62 7.05
CA TYR A 146 -18.69 26.64 6.48
C TYR A 146 -20.11 27.19 6.50
N SER A 147 -20.80 27.11 5.36
CA SER A 147 -22.26 27.18 5.34
C SER A 147 -22.83 25.77 5.47
N GLU A 148 -23.87 25.63 6.27
CA GLU A 148 -24.47 24.33 6.57
C GLU A 148 -25.90 24.24 6.01
N THR A 149 -26.24 23.09 5.47
CA THR A 149 -27.62 22.69 5.18
C THR A 149 -27.89 21.35 5.87
N SER A 150 -29.10 21.17 6.37
CA SER A 150 -29.49 19.93 7.04
C SER A 150 -30.80 19.37 6.49
N LYS A 151 -30.89 18.05 6.42
CA LYS A 151 -32.08 17.33 5.97
C LYS A 151 -32.30 16.10 6.82
N ILE A 152 -33.40 16.11 7.57
CA ILE A 152 -33.89 14.93 8.29
C ILE A 152 -34.65 14.04 7.32
N THR A 153 -34.35 12.74 7.32
CA THR A 153 -35.05 11.74 6.51
C THR A 153 -35.04 10.38 7.22
N THR A 154 -35.99 9.53 6.86
CA THR A 154 -35.95 8.11 7.18
C THR A 154 -35.49 7.35 5.93
N LEU A 155 -34.58 6.39 6.10
CA LEU A 155 -34.11 5.58 4.98
C LEU A 155 -35.20 4.60 4.52
N ASN A 156 -35.44 4.53 3.22
CA ASN A 156 -36.40 3.58 2.64
C ASN A 156 -35.76 2.20 2.34
N GLU A 157 -34.44 2.16 2.22
CA GLU A 157 -33.67 0.96 1.90
C GLU A 157 -32.32 0.97 2.63
N ASP A 158 -31.68 -0.20 2.70
CA ASP A 158 -30.34 -0.34 3.26
C ASP A 158 -29.35 0.49 2.42
N THR A 159 -28.69 1.47 3.06
CA THR A 159 -27.84 2.44 2.37
C THR A 159 -26.41 2.37 2.88
N LYS A 160 -25.44 2.25 1.97
CA LYS A 160 -24.01 2.24 2.30
C LYS A 160 -23.41 3.64 2.19
N TYR A 161 -22.77 4.08 3.26
CA TYR A 161 -22.03 5.34 3.32
C TYR A 161 -20.54 5.06 3.46
N ASN A 162 -19.71 5.77 2.68
CA ASN A 162 -18.27 5.77 2.86
C ASN A 162 -17.88 6.89 3.85
N LEU A 163 -18.27 6.72 5.10
CA LEU A 163 -18.11 7.67 6.19
C LEU A 163 -17.65 6.94 7.45
N TRP A 164 -16.93 7.64 8.32
CA TRP A 164 -16.39 7.07 9.55
C TRP A 164 -17.43 7.12 10.68
N ARG A 165 -17.67 6.01 11.35
CA ARG A 165 -18.55 5.97 12.54
C ARG A 165 -17.83 6.54 13.76
N CYS A 166 -18.43 7.55 14.38
CA CYS A 166 -17.98 8.17 15.62
C CYS A 166 -19.04 8.05 16.71
N GLU A 167 -18.62 7.79 17.94
CA GLU A 167 -19.52 7.84 19.10
C GLU A 167 -19.86 9.30 19.47
N VAL A 168 -20.99 9.51 20.13
CA VAL A 168 -21.42 10.86 20.58
C VAL A 168 -20.38 11.53 21.47
N SER A 169 -19.73 10.75 22.35
CA SER A 169 -18.66 11.25 23.23
C SER A 169 -17.43 11.74 22.46
N GLU A 170 -17.08 11.09 21.34
CA GLU A 170 -15.94 11.52 20.49
C GLU A 170 -16.23 12.86 19.80
N ILE A 171 -17.48 13.10 19.39
CA ILE A 171 -17.89 14.35 18.73
C ILE A 171 -18.04 15.50 19.74
N SER A 172 -18.42 15.21 20.98
CA SER A 172 -18.63 16.23 22.02
C SER A 172 -17.41 17.11 22.30
N THR A 173 -16.20 16.63 21.99
CA THR A 173 -14.95 17.40 22.13
C THR A 173 -14.66 18.30 20.93
N ASN A 174 -15.56 18.37 19.94
CA ASN A 174 -15.41 19.09 18.68
C ASN A 174 -14.06 18.82 17.99
N PRO A 175 -13.72 17.55 17.69
CA PRO A 175 -12.43 17.24 17.10
C PRO A 175 -12.29 17.88 15.72
N SER A 176 -11.06 18.22 15.31
CA SER A 176 -10.80 18.95 14.05
C SER A 176 -11.38 18.24 12.82
N PHE A 177 -11.38 16.91 12.80
CA PHE A 177 -11.96 16.13 11.69
C PHE A 177 -13.48 16.31 11.58
N TYR A 178 -14.17 16.55 12.70
CA TYR A 178 -15.61 16.80 12.72
C TYR A 178 -15.90 18.23 12.25
N ILE A 179 -15.19 19.23 12.78
CA ILE A 179 -15.36 20.64 12.41
C ILE A 179 -15.15 20.84 10.90
N ASN A 180 -14.11 20.21 10.34
CA ASN A 180 -13.72 20.39 8.95
C ASN A 180 -14.41 19.42 7.98
N SER A 181 -15.32 18.57 8.45
CA SER A 181 -16.06 17.63 7.61
C SER A 181 -17.06 18.35 6.72
N ASN A 182 -17.02 18.09 5.41
CA ASN A 182 -18.04 18.58 4.46
C ASN A 182 -19.36 17.79 4.54
N LYS A 183 -19.39 16.66 5.25
CA LYS A 183 -20.60 15.84 5.41
C LYS A 183 -20.64 15.13 6.76
N VAL A 184 -21.73 15.29 7.47
CA VAL A 184 -22.02 14.62 8.74
C VAL A 184 -23.41 14.01 8.64
N ILE A 185 -23.58 12.78 9.12
CA ILE A 185 -24.89 12.16 9.27
C ILE A 185 -25.08 11.85 10.74
N GLU A 186 -26.06 12.47 11.37
CA GLU A 186 -26.51 12.10 12.71
C GLU A 186 -27.46 10.93 12.57
N VAL A 187 -27.14 9.81 13.22
CA VAL A 187 -27.99 8.61 13.21
C VAL A 187 -28.75 8.57 14.53
N TYR A 188 -30.08 8.53 14.46
CA TYR A 188 -30.92 8.53 15.65
C TYR A 188 -31.18 7.11 16.17
N LYS A 189 -31.36 6.99 17.48
CA LYS A 189 -31.90 5.80 18.13
C LYS A 189 -33.35 5.55 17.70
N THR A 190 -33.88 4.39 18.06
CA THR A 190 -35.26 3.99 17.77
C THR A 190 -36.31 4.98 18.30
N ASN A 191 -35.99 5.75 19.35
CA ASN A 191 -36.85 6.81 19.88
C ASN A 191 -36.92 8.07 18.99
N SER A 192 -36.12 8.14 17.92
CA SER A 192 -36.12 9.23 16.93
C SER A 192 -35.75 10.61 17.46
N THR A 193 -35.31 10.73 18.72
CA THR A 193 -34.92 11.98 19.38
C THR A 193 -33.44 12.00 19.75
N ASP A 194 -32.92 10.88 20.22
CA ASP A 194 -31.55 10.80 20.70
C ASP A 194 -30.63 10.35 19.57
N ILE A 195 -29.47 11.00 19.47
CA ILE A 195 -28.42 10.57 18.55
C ILE A 195 -27.77 9.30 19.13
N ASP A 196 -27.67 8.28 18.30
CA ASP A 196 -26.97 7.04 18.60
C ASP A 196 -25.47 7.19 18.30
N TYR A 197 -25.15 7.60 17.09
CA TYR A 197 -23.78 7.87 16.62
C TYR A 197 -23.78 8.81 15.43
N TYR A 198 -22.59 9.22 15.02
CA TYR A 198 -22.36 10.04 13.84
C TYR A 198 -21.65 9.23 12.76
N LEU A 199 -21.98 9.48 11.49
CA LEU A 199 -21.13 9.15 10.37
C LEU A 199 -20.51 10.44 9.84
N VAL A 200 -19.19 10.55 9.90
CA VAL A 200 -18.47 11.78 9.56
C VAL A 200 -17.57 11.52 8.35
N ASN A 201 -17.52 12.48 7.42
CA ASN A 201 -16.50 12.47 6.38
C ASN A 201 -15.16 12.89 6.96
N LYS A 202 -14.59 11.99 7.78
CA LYS A 202 -13.34 12.20 8.49
C LYS A 202 -12.21 12.57 7.53
N TYR A 203 -12.21 12.00 6.33
CA TYR A 203 -11.23 12.24 5.27
C TYR A 203 -11.92 12.85 4.05
N ASP A 204 -12.07 14.17 4.06
CA ASP A 204 -12.61 14.90 2.91
C ASP A 204 -11.82 14.56 1.63
N LYS A 205 -12.47 13.90 0.68
CA LYS A 205 -11.86 13.40 -0.56
C LYS A 205 -11.49 14.52 -1.53
N ASP A 206 -12.12 15.68 -1.37
CA ASP A 206 -11.85 16.88 -2.16
C ASP A 206 -10.72 17.74 -1.54
N ALA A 207 -10.17 17.31 -0.40
CA ALA A 207 -9.07 17.96 0.26
C ALA A 207 -7.76 17.19 0.05
N ASP A 208 -6.68 17.95 -0.09
CA ASP A 208 -5.32 17.44 -0.07
C ASP A 208 -4.77 17.51 1.36
N TYR A 209 -4.10 16.45 1.82
CA TYR A 209 -3.53 16.39 3.16
C TYR A 209 -2.03 16.26 3.03
N THR A 210 -1.29 17.15 3.69
CA THR A 210 0.17 17.12 3.63
C THR A 210 0.80 17.13 5.01
N ILE A 211 2.00 16.55 5.09
CA ILE A 211 2.90 16.69 6.23
C ILE A 211 4.07 17.56 5.79
N GLN A 212 4.37 18.57 6.61
CA GLN A 212 5.59 19.35 6.51
C GLN A 212 6.49 19.02 7.71
N LEU A 213 7.75 18.69 7.44
CA LEU A 213 8.77 18.45 8.46
C LEU A 213 9.76 19.61 8.49
N ASN A 214 10.37 19.90 9.65
CA ASN A 214 11.49 20.83 9.68
C ASN A 214 12.74 20.18 9.09
N ASN A 215 13.72 21.01 8.73
CA ASN A 215 14.98 20.53 8.19
C ASN A 215 15.64 19.52 9.15
N ARG A 216 15.96 18.32 8.65
CA ARG A 216 16.53 17.17 9.36
C ARG A 216 15.59 16.45 10.33
N ASP A 217 14.30 16.79 10.36
CA ASP A 217 13.32 15.99 11.08
C ASP A 217 13.07 14.66 10.37
N TYR A 218 12.65 13.67 11.16
CA TYR A 218 12.31 12.33 10.68
C TYR A 218 10.83 12.03 10.89
N LEU A 219 10.22 11.45 9.87
CA LEU A 219 8.91 10.81 9.95
C LEU A 219 9.14 9.31 10.15
N SER A 220 8.52 8.74 11.19
CA SER A 220 8.50 7.29 11.41
C SER A 220 7.08 6.84 11.69
N LEU A 221 6.54 6.04 10.78
CA LEU A 221 5.16 5.55 10.83
C LEU A 221 5.16 4.04 10.76
N LYS A 222 4.17 3.40 11.39
CA LYS A 222 3.96 1.97 11.20
C LYS A 222 3.54 1.75 9.75
N GLU A 223 4.09 0.73 9.12
CA GLU A 223 3.89 0.45 7.71
C GLU A 223 3.48 -1.01 7.54
N THR A 224 2.51 -1.21 6.66
CA THR A 224 2.11 -2.54 6.20
C THR A 224 2.00 -2.55 4.69
N GLU A 225 2.64 -3.51 4.03
CA GLU A 225 2.71 -3.58 2.58
C GLU A 225 2.64 -5.03 2.09
N LEU A 226 2.15 -5.26 0.87
CA LEU A 226 2.36 -6.54 0.21
C LEU A 226 3.72 -6.50 -0.49
N GLU A 227 4.60 -7.44 -0.13
CA GLU A 227 5.96 -7.55 -0.64
C GLU A 227 6.09 -8.85 -1.44
N PHE A 228 6.68 -8.78 -2.63
CA PHE A 228 7.03 -9.98 -3.40
C PHE A 228 8.39 -9.83 -4.05
N GLY A 229 9.18 -10.90 -4.07
CA GLY A 229 10.52 -10.87 -4.64
C GLY A 229 11.19 -12.23 -4.74
N PRO A 230 12.33 -12.30 -5.43
CA PRO A 230 13.14 -13.51 -5.48
C PRO A 230 13.81 -13.77 -4.11
N ILE A 231 14.01 -15.03 -3.79
CA ILE A 231 14.71 -15.48 -2.60
C ILE A 231 15.59 -16.68 -2.91
N THR A 232 16.69 -16.81 -2.16
CA THR A 232 17.52 -18.01 -2.17
C THR A 232 17.32 -18.79 -0.87
N ILE A 233 17.24 -20.12 -0.93
CA ILE A 233 17.18 -20.99 0.25
C ILE A 233 18.45 -21.86 0.26
N PRO A 234 19.60 -21.30 0.70
CA PRO A 234 20.88 -22.01 0.65
C PRO A 234 20.93 -23.23 1.57
N ILE A 235 20.04 -23.36 2.55
CA ILE A 235 19.99 -24.52 3.46
C ILE A 235 18.56 -25.01 3.53
N LYS A 236 18.34 -26.28 3.19
CA LYS A 236 17.10 -27.01 3.50
C LYS A 236 17.42 -28.27 4.32
N PHE A 237 16.72 -28.43 5.43
CA PHE A 237 16.73 -29.60 6.29
C PHE A 237 15.46 -30.42 6.07
N ARG A 238 15.63 -31.72 5.83
CA ARG A 238 14.53 -32.68 5.70
C ARG A 238 14.62 -33.69 6.84
N PRO A 239 13.63 -33.74 7.75
CA PRO A 239 13.66 -34.67 8.88
C PRO A 239 13.70 -36.14 8.44
N SER A 240 14.37 -36.98 9.24
CA SER A 240 14.35 -38.44 9.08
C SER A 240 12.94 -38.99 9.29
N PHE A 241 12.58 -40.06 8.58
CA PHE A 241 11.31 -40.76 8.76
C PHE A 241 11.45 -42.25 8.43
N THR A 242 10.46 -43.06 8.82
CA THR A 242 10.39 -44.48 8.47
C THR A 242 9.23 -44.72 7.52
N LYS A 243 9.45 -45.46 6.43
CA LYS A 243 8.41 -45.90 5.49
C LYS A 243 8.72 -47.33 5.07
N ASN A 244 7.73 -48.22 5.09
CA ASN A 244 7.89 -49.64 4.73
C ASN A 244 9.02 -50.36 5.52
N ASN A 245 9.14 -50.09 6.83
CA ASN A 245 10.22 -50.57 7.71
C ASN A 245 11.65 -50.15 7.30
N ILE A 246 11.79 -49.22 6.35
CA ILE A 246 13.07 -48.64 5.95
C ILE A 246 13.20 -47.27 6.62
N LYS A 247 14.27 -47.08 7.41
CA LYS A 247 14.59 -45.80 8.05
C LYS A 247 15.36 -44.91 7.07
N ILE A 248 14.74 -43.80 6.68
CA ILE A 248 15.37 -42.75 5.88
C ILE A 248 16.05 -41.77 6.83
N GLN A 249 17.37 -41.63 6.70
CA GLN A 249 18.16 -40.65 7.46
C GLN A 249 17.84 -39.24 7.01
N GLN A 250 17.96 -38.26 7.91
CA GLN A 250 17.75 -36.84 7.63
C GLN A 250 18.68 -36.33 6.50
N ASP A 251 18.24 -35.29 5.79
CA ASP A 251 18.99 -34.70 4.67
C ASP A 251 19.20 -33.19 4.88
N PHE A 252 20.41 -32.74 4.56
CA PHE A 252 20.80 -31.33 4.55
C PHE A 252 21.30 -30.99 3.15
N SER A 253 20.46 -30.33 2.36
CA SER A 253 20.86 -29.88 1.03
C SER A 253 21.32 -28.42 1.07
N SER A 254 22.52 -28.17 0.56
CA SER A 254 23.07 -26.83 0.37
C SER A 254 22.98 -26.32 -1.07
N ASP A 255 22.18 -26.99 -1.90
CA ASP A 255 22.01 -26.61 -3.31
C ASP A 255 21.34 -25.24 -3.42
N LEU A 256 21.68 -24.50 -4.50
CA LEU A 256 21.07 -23.21 -4.77
C LEU A 256 19.57 -23.40 -5.11
N ASN A 257 18.72 -23.26 -4.11
CA ASN A 257 17.27 -23.23 -4.29
C ASN A 257 16.83 -21.79 -4.57
N LEU A 258 16.36 -21.53 -5.78
CA LEU A 258 15.79 -20.24 -6.15
C LEU A 258 14.28 -20.28 -5.96
N GLY A 259 13.71 -19.25 -5.37
CA GLY A 259 12.27 -19.18 -5.17
C GLY A 259 11.72 -17.77 -5.33
N ILE A 260 10.40 -17.69 -5.32
CA ILE A 260 9.66 -16.44 -5.21
C ILE A 260 8.97 -16.46 -3.85
N PHE A 261 9.18 -15.42 -3.06
CA PHE A 261 8.48 -15.19 -1.80
C PHE A 261 7.52 -14.01 -1.94
N GLY A 262 6.31 -14.16 -1.44
CA GLY A 262 5.30 -13.12 -1.43
C GLY A 262 4.52 -13.13 -0.12
N GLY A 263 4.35 -11.98 0.51
CA GLY A 263 3.74 -11.91 1.83
C GLY A 263 3.28 -10.54 2.27
N TYR A 264 2.70 -10.51 3.46
CA TYR A 264 2.31 -9.29 4.14
C TYR A 264 3.45 -8.85 5.05
N LYS A 265 4.04 -7.69 4.75
CA LYS A 265 5.11 -7.07 5.50
C LYS A 265 4.55 -6.12 6.55
N ILE A 266 5.15 -6.16 7.72
CA ILE A 266 4.89 -5.30 8.86
C ILE A 266 6.21 -4.64 9.25
N GLY A 267 6.26 -3.32 9.23
CA GLY A 267 7.49 -2.57 9.45
C GLY A 267 7.26 -1.12 9.82
N LYS A 268 8.24 -0.28 9.48
CA LYS A 268 8.15 1.16 9.64
C LYS A 268 8.52 1.88 8.35
N TYR A 269 7.64 2.77 7.92
CA TYR A 269 7.94 3.78 6.93
C TYR A 269 8.80 4.84 7.59
N ARG A 270 9.90 5.20 6.96
CA ARG A 270 10.83 6.21 7.47
C ARG A 270 11.17 7.17 6.34
N ALA A 271 11.03 8.46 6.61
CA ALA A 271 11.47 9.51 5.70
C ALA A 271 12.17 10.61 6.49
N ARG A 272 13.18 11.23 5.90
CA ARG A 272 13.86 12.41 6.43
C ARG A 272 13.69 13.55 5.44
N TYR A 273 13.41 14.74 5.95
CA TYR A 273 13.44 15.95 5.14
C TYR A 273 14.81 16.63 5.24
N GLU A 274 15.41 16.95 4.09
CA GLU A 274 16.64 17.74 4.01
C GLU A 274 16.43 18.96 3.12
N ARG A 275 16.68 20.15 3.66
CA ARG A 275 16.53 21.41 2.93
C ARG A 275 17.43 21.41 1.68
N GLY A 276 16.83 21.69 0.53
CA GLY A 276 17.51 21.71 -0.77
C GLY A 276 17.53 20.36 -1.50
N ILE A 277 17.24 19.25 -0.82
CA ILE A 277 17.15 17.91 -1.42
C ILE A 277 15.68 17.43 -1.46
N GLY A 278 14.94 17.70 -0.39
CA GLY A 278 13.59 17.21 -0.18
C GLY A 278 13.54 15.98 0.73
N PHE A 279 12.42 15.26 0.65
CA PHE A 279 12.20 14.02 1.36
C PHE A 279 13.00 12.89 0.75
N THR A 280 13.76 12.21 1.60
CA THR A 280 14.44 10.97 1.26
C THR A 280 13.86 9.85 2.10
N GLN A 281 13.33 8.82 1.43
CA GLN A 281 12.88 7.61 2.12
C GLN A 281 14.11 6.89 2.68
N LEU A 282 14.12 6.67 3.99
CA LEU A 282 15.18 5.94 4.66
C LEU A 282 14.88 4.45 4.59
N PRO A 283 15.91 3.58 4.50
CA PRO A 283 15.71 2.15 4.58
C PRO A 283 14.99 1.77 5.89
N THR A 284 14.04 0.84 5.77
CA THR A 284 13.35 0.25 6.92
C THR A 284 14.40 -0.42 7.81
N SER A 285 14.52 0.02 9.07
CA SER A 285 15.55 -0.52 9.98
C SER A 285 15.27 -1.96 10.36
N PHE A 286 14.00 -2.30 10.53
CA PHE A 286 13.53 -3.64 10.87
C PHE A 286 12.10 -3.84 10.36
N SER A 287 11.84 -4.96 9.69
CA SER A 287 10.51 -5.41 9.31
C SER A 287 10.38 -6.92 9.35
N CYS A 288 9.15 -7.41 9.41
CA CYS A 288 8.79 -8.81 9.38
C CYS A 288 7.76 -9.04 8.28
N THR A 289 8.02 -9.99 7.39
CA THR A 289 7.14 -10.38 6.28
C THR A 289 6.70 -11.82 6.48
N ILE A 290 5.39 -12.05 6.55
CA ILE A 290 4.81 -13.39 6.68
C ILE A 290 4.12 -13.71 5.36
N GLY A 291 4.46 -14.84 4.75
CA GLY A 291 4.03 -15.10 3.37
C GLY A 291 4.17 -16.53 2.90
N GLY A 292 3.82 -16.71 1.63
CA GLY A 292 4.01 -17.95 0.88
C GLY A 292 5.29 -17.91 0.07
N ILE A 293 5.88 -19.08 -0.14
CA ILE A 293 7.03 -19.29 -1.01
C ILE A 293 6.71 -20.32 -2.08
N LEU A 294 7.24 -20.11 -3.28
CA LEU A 294 7.31 -21.09 -4.34
C LEU A 294 8.78 -21.27 -4.73
N GLY A 295 9.40 -22.33 -4.23
CA GLY A 295 10.77 -22.70 -4.58
C GLY A 295 10.84 -23.56 -5.85
N LEU A 296 11.90 -23.37 -6.63
CA LEU A 296 12.29 -24.20 -7.76
C LEU A 296 13.72 -24.68 -7.52
N SER A 297 13.92 -25.98 -7.68
CA SER A 297 15.24 -26.60 -7.51
C SER A 297 15.36 -27.85 -8.37
N SER A 298 16.56 -28.42 -8.42
CA SER A 298 16.79 -29.75 -8.97
C SER A 298 17.44 -30.62 -7.90
N THR A 299 17.17 -31.92 -7.95
CA THR A 299 17.84 -32.91 -7.11
C THR A 299 18.29 -34.08 -7.96
N ASN A 300 19.44 -34.66 -7.63
CA ASN A 300 19.95 -35.85 -8.30
C ASN A 300 19.48 -37.08 -7.53
N LEU A 301 18.75 -37.96 -8.19
CA LEU A 301 18.34 -39.26 -7.68
C LEU A 301 19.49 -40.25 -7.80
N ASP A 302 19.70 -41.03 -6.74
CA ASP A 302 20.70 -42.09 -6.65
C ASP A 302 20.18 -43.26 -5.79
N LYS A 303 21.04 -44.27 -5.59
CA LYS A 303 20.72 -45.44 -4.77
C LYS A 303 20.44 -45.15 -3.29
N ASN A 304 20.93 -44.03 -2.76
CA ASN A 304 20.78 -43.68 -1.35
C ASN A 304 19.50 -42.89 -1.08
N ASN A 305 19.00 -42.14 -2.07
CA ASN A 305 17.82 -41.29 -1.92
C ASN A 305 16.56 -41.78 -2.67
N THR A 306 16.57 -43.03 -3.17
CA THR A 306 15.41 -43.67 -3.82
C THR A 306 14.94 -44.98 -3.17
N THR A 307 15.45 -45.31 -1.99
CA THR A 307 15.26 -46.61 -1.30
C THR A 307 13.81 -46.99 -0.98
N VAL A 308 12.87 -46.03 -0.90
CA VAL A 308 11.44 -46.31 -0.63
C VAL A 308 10.52 -46.09 -1.82
N GLY A 309 11.10 -45.91 -3.01
CA GLY A 309 10.40 -45.80 -4.29
C GLY A 309 9.87 -47.15 -4.80
N ASP A 310 8.90 -47.10 -5.71
CA ASP A 310 8.36 -48.31 -6.36
C ASP A 310 9.42 -48.99 -7.25
N ASN A 311 10.30 -48.19 -7.87
CA ASN A 311 11.42 -48.63 -8.69
C ASN A 311 12.71 -47.93 -8.24
N PRO A 312 13.36 -48.39 -7.15
CA PRO A 312 14.57 -47.75 -6.63
C PRO A 312 15.73 -47.84 -7.63
N ILE A 313 16.57 -46.82 -7.68
CA ILE A 313 17.79 -46.86 -8.49
C ILE A 313 18.78 -47.77 -7.76
N THR A 314 19.15 -48.90 -8.37
CA THR A 314 20.08 -49.86 -7.77
C THR A 314 21.51 -49.74 -8.29
N THR A 315 21.69 -49.09 -9.44
CA THR A 315 22.98 -48.83 -10.08
C THR A 315 23.61 -47.53 -9.58
N GLU A 316 24.87 -47.27 -9.94
CA GLU A 316 25.55 -46.01 -9.61
C GLU A 316 25.13 -44.82 -10.50
N SER A 317 24.12 -45.01 -11.35
CA SER A 317 23.64 -43.94 -12.21
C SER A 317 22.95 -42.85 -11.39
N LYS A 318 23.16 -41.59 -11.81
CA LYS A 318 22.47 -40.42 -11.26
C LYS A 318 21.44 -39.92 -12.26
N GLN A 319 20.27 -39.53 -11.76
CA GLN A 319 19.25 -38.91 -12.59
C GLN A 319 18.74 -37.62 -11.97
N SER A 320 18.81 -36.51 -12.69
CA SER A 320 18.28 -35.24 -12.20
C SER A 320 16.77 -35.16 -12.39
N ILE A 321 16.06 -34.68 -11.37
CA ILE A 321 14.65 -34.29 -11.46
C ILE A 321 14.48 -32.82 -11.07
N GLY A 322 13.47 -32.17 -11.64
CA GLY A 322 13.03 -30.86 -11.17
C GLY A 322 12.18 -31.00 -9.90
N VAL A 323 12.21 -30.00 -9.03
CA VAL A 323 11.46 -29.97 -7.77
C VAL A 323 10.78 -28.61 -7.61
N ILE A 324 9.46 -28.64 -7.37
CA ILE A 324 8.69 -27.47 -6.94
C ILE A 324 8.45 -27.59 -5.44
N SER A 325 8.76 -26.53 -4.70
CA SER A 325 8.67 -26.49 -3.24
C SER A 325 7.72 -25.37 -2.78
N PRO A 326 6.38 -25.57 -2.83
CA PRO A 326 5.47 -24.63 -2.19
C PRO A 326 5.66 -24.65 -0.67
N GLY A 327 5.48 -23.50 -0.03
CA GLY A 327 5.62 -23.39 1.42
C GLY A 327 5.13 -22.06 1.97
N ILE A 328 5.37 -21.88 3.25
CA ILE A 328 5.16 -20.63 3.98
C ILE A 328 6.42 -20.26 4.74
N GLY A 329 6.56 -18.99 5.08
CA GLY A 329 7.71 -18.54 5.86
C GLY A 329 7.52 -17.19 6.51
N ILE A 330 8.47 -16.90 7.38
CA ILE A 330 8.66 -15.60 8.01
C ILE A 330 10.02 -15.06 7.57
N MET A 331 10.05 -13.80 7.14
CA MET A 331 11.26 -13.14 6.68
C MET A 331 11.47 -11.85 7.46
N PHE A 332 12.63 -11.72 8.08
CA PHE A 332 13.05 -10.52 8.79
C PHE A 332 13.97 -9.70 7.90
N SER A 333 13.64 -8.43 7.70
CA SER A 333 14.47 -7.48 6.96
C SER A 333 15.20 -6.55 7.93
N ILE A 334 16.51 -6.41 7.77
CA ILE A 334 17.36 -5.45 8.47
C ILE A 334 18.00 -4.58 7.39
N TYR A 335 17.52 -3.35 7.23
CA TYR A 335 17.87 -2.46 6.12
C TYR A 335 17.60 -3.13 4.76
N ASN A 336 18.65 -3.43 3.99
CA ASN A 336 18.55 -4.06 2.67
C ASN A 336 18.74 -5.59 2.73
N PHE A 337 19.14 -6.15 3.87
CA PHE A 337 19.37 -7.58 4.03
C PHE A 337 18.13 -8.28 4.61
N GLN A 338 17.79 -9.45 4.09
CA GLN A 338 16.62 -10.22 4.51
C GLN A 338 17.05 -11.65 4.86
N ILE A 339 16.62 -12.14 6.02
CA ILE A 339 16.82 -13.51 6.48
C ILE A 339 15.44 -14.10 6.77
N GLY A 340 15.15 -15.29 6.26
CA GLY A 340 13.88 -15.94 6.53
C GLY A 340 13.99 -17.39 6.95
N LEU A 341 12.97 -17.84 7.68
CA LEU A 341 12.73 -19.23 8.01
C LEU A 341 11.51 -19.70 7.23
N PHE A 342 11.66 -20.82 6.54
CA PHE A 342 10.67 -21.36 5.63
C PHE A 342 10.35 -22.79 5.99
N THR A 343 9.12 -23.21 5.73
CA THR A 343 8.73 -24.61 5.76
C THR A 343 7.81 -24.89 4.58
N GLY A 344 7.89 -26.09 4.04
CA GLY A 344 7.06 -26.46 2.90
C GLY A 344 7.17 -27.94 2.64
N PHE A 345 6.72 -28.36 1.46
CA PHE A 345 6.87 -29.72 0.97
C PHE A 345 7.50 -29.69 -0.41
N ASP A 346 8.29 -30.71 -0.73
CA ASP A 346 8.92 -30.84 -2.04
C ASP A 346 8.08 -31.73 -2.96
N ILE A 347 7.80 -31.27 -4.17
CA ILE A 347 7.09 -32.03 -5.21
C ILE A 347 8.05 -32.25 -6.37
N GLY A 348 8.52 -33.47 -6.55
CA GLY A 348 9.37 -33.81 -7.68
C GLY A 348 8.56 -33.93 -8.98
N ILE A 349 9.09 -33.38 -10.07
CA ILE A 349 8.53 -33.43 -11.42
C ILE A 349 9.27 -34.49 -12.24
N GLY A 350 8.51 -35.25 -13.02
CA GLY A 350 9.02 -36.27 -13.94
C GLY A 350 8.53 -37.66 -13.58
N THR A 351 8.73 -38.63 -14.47
CA THR A 351 8.29 -40.03 -14.26
C THR A 351 8.95 -40.66 -13.05
N ASN A 352 10.19 -40.27 -12.77
CA ASN A 352 11.04 -40.91 -11.75
C ASN A 352 10.99 -40.17 -10.40
N SER A 353 10.23 -39.08 -10.29
CA SER A 353 10.12 -38.31 -9.05
C SER A 353 9.41 -39.07 -7.93
N LYS A 354 8.54 -40.02 -8.27
CA LYS A 354 7.86 -40.89 -7.30
C LYS A 354 8.84 -41.76 -6.50
N ASN A 355 10.03 -42.03 -7.06
CA ASN A 355 11.04 -42.83 -6.39
C ASN A 355 11.84 -42.04 -5.37
N TRP A 356 11.83 -40.70 -5.42
CA TRP A 356 12.59 -39.88 -4.49
C TRP A 356 12.04 -39.98 -3.07
N ASN A 357 12.91 -40.31 -2.12
CA ASN A 357 12.56 -40.51 -0.71
C ASN A 357 11.84 -39.29 -0.12
N TYR A 358 12.21 -38.08 -0.53
CA TYR A 358 11.66 -36.83 0.00
C TYR A 358 10.52 -36.22 -0.83
N ASN A 359 10.01 -36.93 -1.83
CA ASN A 359 8.84 -36.49 -2.57
C ASN A 359 7.62 -36.40 -1.64
N ASN A 360 6.92 -35.27 -1.67
CA ASN A 360 5.82 -34.89 -0.77
C ASN A 360 6.21 -34.92 0.72
N ARG A 361 7.48 -34.64 1.05
CA ARG A 361 7.94 -34.54 2.44
C ARG A 361 8.18 -33.10 2.86
N ASN A 362 7.97 -32.86 4.14
CA ASN A 362 8.19 -31.55 4.74
C ASN A 362 9.69 -31.24 4.82
N TRP A 363 10.02 -29.96 4.67
CA TRP A 363 11.36 -29.43 4.85
C TRP A 363 11.32 -28.13 5.65
N LEU A 364 12.41 -27.83 6.34
CA LEU A 364 12.69 -26.55 6.99
C LEU A 364 13.84 -25.87 6.25
N GLY A 365 13.75 -24.58 5.98
CA GLY A 365 14.76 -23.87 5.19
C GLY A 365 15.15 -22.53 5.79
N LEU A 366 16.43 -22.18 5.66
CA LEU A 366 16.94 -20.83 5.92
C LEU A 366 17.10 -20.12 4.58
N GLY A 367 16.39 -19.02 4.40
CA GLY A 367 16.45 -18.22 3.18
C GLY A 367 17.16 -16.89 3.39
N LEU A 368 17.82 -16.43 2.33
CA LEU A 368 18.51 -15.16 2.23
C LEU A 368 17.99 -14.39 1.01
N ALA A 369 17.75 -13.10 1.21
CA ALA A 369 17.39 -12.16 0.14
C ALA A 369 18.06 -10.80 0.39
N TYR A 370 18.19 -10.00 -0.68
CA TYR A 370 18.77 -8.67 -0.62
C TYR A 370 17.97 -7.70 -1.49
N ASN A 371 17.59 -6.56 -0.91
CA ASN A 371 16.85 -5.53 -1.62
C ASN A 371 17.82 -4.56 -2.32
N LEU A 372 17.87 -4.64 -3.65
CA LEU A 372 18.76 -3.83 -4.48
C LEU A 372 18.25 -2.39 -4.74
N ASN A 373 17.03 -2.03 -4.30
CA ASN A 373 16.40 -0.74 -4.64
C ASN A 373 17.22 0.48 -4.18
N ASN A 374 18.07 0.32 -3.17
CA ASN A 374 18.90 1.38 -2.61
C ASN A 374 20.37 1.29 -3.04
N PHE A 375 20.80 0.24 -3.74
CA PHE A 375 22.21 0.06 -4.08
C PHE A 375 22.68 1.01 -5.20
N TRP A 376 21.78 1.36 -6.12
CA TRP A 376 22.09 2.16 -7.31
C TRP A 376 21.60 3.62 -7.24
N LYS A 377 20.91 4.01 -6.16
CA LYS A 377 20.47 5.39 -5.96
C LYS A 377 21.62 6.20 -5.36
N LYS A 378 22.36 6.91 -6.22
CA LYS A 378 23.33 7.95 -5.83
C LYS A 378 22.62 9.21 -5.38
#